data_AF-A0A0N4X6C3-F1
#
_entry.id   AF-A0A0N4X6C3-F1
#
_cell.length_a   1.000
_cell.length_b   1.000
_cell.length_c   1.000
_cell.angle_alpha   90.00
_cell.angle_beta   90.00
_cell.angle_gamma   90.00
#
_symmetry.space_group_name_H-M   'P 1'
#
loop_
_entity.id
_entity.type
_entity.pdbx_description
1 polymer ?
#
loop_
_entity_poly.entity_id
_entity_poly.type
_entity_poly.pdbx_seq_one_letter_code
_entity_poly.pdbx_strand_id
1 'polypeptide(L)'
;MERFVDYLYDVDFVLIVSVFGRGCVGEMLAYAHHCALDPYTNRPIAGHVNFCPAALKSMKSIEFSHGMNTVKHELTHAFVFAPPLYPYFPGAGPPQRDGKVNLIPNVAQRFTRVDWETSKGPMEHDVYMITTPKVREEARRHFNCSTLEGAEVENHGPPATIFAHWEKRVFEVGYFQKISRNVVLIEVGIKEEMWEIGDE
;
A
#
# COMPACT_ATOMS: atom_id res chain seq x y z
N MET A 1 -19.63 15.29 6.56
CA MET A 1 -19.08 15.02 5.22
C MET A 1 -20.15 15.16 4.14
N GLU A 2 -21.43 14.91 4.45
CA GLU A 2 -22.57 15.02 3.52
C GLU A 2 -22.81 16.41 2.87
N ARG A 3 -22.25 17.52 3.38
CA ARG A 3 -22.55 18.86 2.85
C ARG A 3 -21.57 19.41 1.79
N PHE A 4 -20.44 18.73 1.53
CA PHE A 4 -19.40 19.25 0.64
C PHE A 4 -19.38 18.60 -0.75
N VAL A 5 -20.02 17.45 -0.91
CA VAL A 5 -19.90 16.62 -2.12
C VAL A 5 -20.96 16.95 -3.19
N ASP A 6 -22.05 17.61 -2.81
CA ASP A 6 -23.19 17.91 -3.71
C ASP A 6 -22.88 18.95 -4.82
N TYR A 7 -21.68 19.52 -4.84
CA TYR A 7 -21.30 20.60 -5.78
C TYR A 7 -19.98 20.35 -6.52
N LEU A 8 -19.45 19.12 -6.48
CA LEU A 8 -18.22 18.77 -7.18
C LEU A 8 -18.55 18.18 -8.55
N TYR A 9 -17.97 18.75 -9.60
CA TYR A 9 -18.07 18.27 -10.97
C TYR A 9 -16.67 17.99 -11.49
N ASP A 10 -16.50 16.90 -12.25
CA ASP A 10 -15.20 16.50 -12.83
C ASP A 10 -14.10 16.28 -11.76
N VAL A 11 -14.42 15.48 -10.74
CA VAL A 11 -13.52 15.14 -9.63
C VAL A 11 -13.54 13.64 -9.39
N ASP A 12 -12.39 12.98 -9.55
CA ASP A 12 -12.23 11.54 -9.26
C ASP A 12 -11.93 11.25 -7.79
N PHE A 13 -11.31 12.21 -7.09
CA PHE A 13 -10.90 12.04 -5.71
C PHE A 13 -10.82 13.36 -4.93
N VAL A 14 -11.40 13.38 -3.73
CA VAL A 14 -11.29 14.50 -2.79
C VAL A 14 -10.28 14.18 -1.69
N LEU A 15 -9.17 14.93 -1.66
CA LEU A 15 -8.18 14.80 -0.60
C LEU A 15 -8.35 15.92 0.44
N ILE A 16 -8.71 15.53 1.66
CA ILE A 16 -8.78 16.43 2.81
C ILE A 16 -7.41 16.47 3.48
N VAL A 17 -6.85 17.66 3.67
CA VAL A 17 -5.53 17.86 4.26
C VAL A 17 -5.66 18.53 5.63
N SER A 18 -4.96 18.00 6.63
CA SER A 18 -4.90 18.63 7.96
C SER A 18 -3.51 18.62 8.59
N VAL A 19 -3.34 19.44 9.62
CA VAL A 19 -2.12 19.53 10.42
C VAL A 19 -2.48 19.49 11.90
N PHE A 20 -2.70 18.29 12.44
CA PHE A 20 -3.07 18.07 13.83
C PHE A 20 -2.09 17.11 14.51
N GLY A 21 -1.78 17.37 15.79
CA GLY A 21 -0.93 16.47 16.58
C GLY A 21 -1.65 15.21 17.07
N ARG A 22 -2.99 15.18 17.03
CA ARG A 22 -3.78 14.00 17.42
C ARG A 22 -3.60 12.88 16.39
N GLY A 23 -3.25 11.69 16.87
CA GLY A 23 -3.00 10.52 16.01
C GLY A 23 -1.55 10.38 15.53
N CYS A 24 -0.70 11.38 15.77
CA CYS A 24 0.73 11.26 15.54
C CYS A 24 1.37 10.42 16.64
N VAL A 25 2.08 9.36 16.26
CA VAL A 25 2.79 8.49 17.20
C VAL A 25 4.27 8.45 16.81
N GLY A 26 5.16 8.61 17.79
CA GLY A 26 6.61 8.59 17.57
C GLY A 26 7.06 9.64 16.55
N GLU A 27 7.82 9.19 15.55
CA GLU A 27 8.42 10.04 14.51
C GLU A 27 7.60 10.07 13.20
N MET A 28 6.32 9.71 13.23
CA MET A 28 5.45 9.82 12.05
C MET A 28 5.46 11.24 11.50
N LEU A 29 5.75 11.37 10.21
CA LEU A 29 5.63 12.65 9.50
C LEU A 29 4.19 12.96 9.13
N ALA A 30 3.47 11.94 8.67
CA ALA A 30 2.09 12.03 8.25
C ALA A 30 1.40 10.67 8.40
N TYR A 31 0.08 10.66 8.29
CA TYR A 31 -0.71 9.46 8.05
C TYR A 31 -1.83 9.78 7.06
N ALA A 32 -2.27 8.79 6.28
CA ALA A 32 -3.47 8.95 5.47
C ALA A 32 -4.31 7.68 5.35
N HIS A 33 -5.59 7.86 5.01
CA HIS A 33 -6.56 6.79 4.81
C HIS A 33 -7.68 7.24 3.88
N HIS A 34 -8.40 6.27 3.29
CA HIS A 34 -9.63 6.54 2.55
C HIS A 34 -10.77 6.84 3.53
N CYS A 35 -11.67 7.72 3.13
CA CYS A 35 -12.84 8.12 3.93
C CYS A 35 -14.17 7.76 3.25
N ALA A 36 -14.20 7.66 1.93
CA ALA A 36 -15.39 7.29 1.17
C ALA A 36 -15.04 6.45 -0.05
N LEU A 37 -15.95 5.54 -0.40
CA LEU A 37 -15.90 4.72 -1.60
C LEU A 37 -17.05 5.12 -2.53
N ASP A 38 -16.81 5.03 -3.83
CA ASP A 38 -17.86 5.11 -4.83
C ASP A 38 -18.81 3.92 -4.69
N PRO A 39 -20.14 4.13 -4.62
CA PRO A 39 -21.11 3.06 -4.35
C PRO A 39 -21.25 2.04 -5.49
N TYR A 40 -20.77 2.36 -6.71
CA TYR A 40 -20.92 1.49 -7.88
C TYR A 40 -19.64 0.71 -8.18
N THR A 41 -18.49 1.37 -8.05
CA THR A 41 -17.18 0.83 -8.41
C THR A 41 -16.36 0.39 -7.19
N ASN A 42 -16.76 0.79 -5.98
CA ASN A 42 -16.03 0.63 -4.73
C ASN A 42 -14.62 1.24 -4.73
N ARG A 43 -14.34 2.16 -5.66
CA ARG A 43 -13.07 2.90 -5.69
C ARG A 43 -13.07 3.97 -4.60
N PRO A 44 -11.94 4.22 -3.90
CA PRO A 44 -11.83 5.38 -3.04
C PRO A 44 -12.05 6.67 -3.83
N ILE A 45 -12.97 7.51 -3.33
CA ILE A 45 -13.32 8.83 -3.92
C ILE A 45 -13.05 9.98 -2.95
N ALA A 46 -12.77 9.67 -1.69
CA ALA A 46 -12.29 10.65 -0.75
C ALA A 46 -11.30 10.02 0.21
N GLY A 47 -10.32 10.81 0.64
CA GLY A 47 -9.37 10.42 1.66
C GLY A 47 -8.90 11.60 2.48
N HIS A 48 -8.22 11.29 3.56
CA HIS A 48 -7.70 12.26 4.50
C HIS A 48 -6.22 12.00 4.74
N VAL A 49 -5.42 13.05 4.62
CA VAL A 49 -4.02 13.06 5.02
C VAL A 49 -3.83 14.08 6.15
N ASN A 50 -3.16 13.66 7.21
CA ASN A 50 -2.77 14.52 8.31
C ASN A 50 -1.25 14.58 8.44
N PHE A 51 -0.71 15.79 8.51
CA PHE A 51 0.69 16.01 8.80
C PHE A 51 0.92 16.27 10.29
N CYS A 52 1.98 15.67 10.82
CA CYS A 52 2.34 15.80 12.22
C CYS A 52 3.12 17.09 12.48
N PRO A 53 2.60 18.02 13.31
CA PRO A 53 3.20 19.35 13.49
C PRO A 53 4.64 19.30 14.02
N ALA A 54 4.98 18.33 14.87
CA ALA A 54 6.32 18.19 15.44
C ALA A 54 7.34 17.84 14.35
N ALA A 55 7.03 16.84 13.52
CA ALA A 55 7.88 16.40 12.42
C ALA A 55 8.04 17.46 11.33
N LEU A 56 6.97 18.20 10.99
CA LEU A 56 7.06 19.31 10.03
C LEU A 56 7.95 20.46 10.53
N LYS A 57 7.91 20.77 11.84
CA LYS A 57 8.74 21.83 12.43
C LYS A 57 10.22 21.45 12.49
N SER A 58 10.54 20.17 12.64
CA SER A 58 11.92 19.67 12.71
C SER A 58 12.54 19.40 11.33
N MET A 59 11.73 19.32 10.27
CA MET A 59 12.19 18.99 8.93
C MET A 59 13.10 20.07 8.34
N LYS A 60 14.30 19.67 7.93
CA LYS A 60 15.23 20.54 7.23
C LYS A 60 14.97 20.49 5.71
N SER A 61 15.38 21.54 5.00
CA SER A 61 15.24 21.60 3.53
C SER A 61 15.92 20.42 2.80
N ILE A 62 17.04 19.92 3.32
CA ILE A 62 17.75 18.74 2.79
C ILE A 62 16.94 17.44 2.94
N GLU A 63 16.00 17.40 3.88
CA GLU A 63 15.13 16.25 4.17
C GLU A 63 13.78 16.35 3.43
N PHE A 64 13.54 17.45 2.71
CA PHE A 64 12.27 17.71 2.03
C PHE A 64 11.91 16.60 1.03
N SER A 65 12.89 16.12 0.25
CA SER A 65 12.67 15.01 -0.69
C SER A 65 12.28 13.71 0.03
N HIS A 66 12.86 13.45 1.20
CA HIS A 66 12.48 12.31 2.02
C HIS A 66 11.06 12.47 2.57
N GLY A 67 10.74 13.66 3.08
CA GLY A 67 9.38 13.98 3.53
C GLY A 67 8.33 13.82 2.43
N MET A 68 8.64 14.26 1.21
CA MET A 68 7.75 14.10 0.05
C MET A 68 7.49 12.63 -0.27
N ASN A 69 8.51 11.77 -0.14
CA ASN A 69 8.34 10.33 -0.35
C ASN A 69 7.48 9.71 0.74
N THR A 70 7.63 10.10 2.00
CA THR A 70 6.70 9.67 3.06
C THR A 70 5.26 10.15 2.78
N VAL A 71 5.06 11.37 2.27
CA VAL A 71 3.70 11.83 1.92
C VAL A 71 3.09 10.97 0.81
N LYS A 72 3.86 10.65 -0.23
CA LYS A 72 3.42 9.73 -1.29
C LYS A 72 3.06 8.35 -0.74
N HIS A 73 3.83 7.86 0.24
CA HIS A 73 3.56 6.60 0.93
C HIS A 73 2.20 6.65 1.60
N GLU A 74 1.97 7.68 2.41
CA GLU A 74 0.71 7.83 3.11
C GLU A 74 -0.47 7.95 2.15
N LEU A 75 -0.37 8.79 1.11
CA LEU A 75 -1.42 8.92 0.10
C LEU A 75 -1.75 7.59 -0.59
N THR A 76 -0.77 6.69 -0.74
CA THR A 76 -1.02 5.36 -1.31
C THR A 76 -2.00 4.54 -0.46
N HIS A 77 -1.98 4.69 0.87
CA HIS A 77 -2.97 4.09 1.76
C HIS A 77 -4.37 4.70 1.61
N ALA A 78 -4.47 5.96 1.20
CA ALA A 78 -5.74 6.60 0.89
C ALA A 78 -6.32 6.15 -0.46
N PHE A 79 -5.47 5.74 -1.41
CA PHE A 79 -5.90 5.38 -2.76
C PHE A 79 -6.16 3.90 -2.98
N VAL A 80 -5.30 3.02 -2.48
CA VAL A 80 -5.32 1.62 -2.94
C VAL A 80 -4.74 0.62 -1.96
N PHE A 81 -3.65 0.97 -1.27
CA PHE A 81 -2.87 -0.01 -0.52
C PHE A 81 -3.22 0.00 0.96
N ALA A 82 -4.42 -0.45 1.29
CA ALA A 82 -4.87 -0.61 2.67
C ALA A 82 -5.67 -1.90 2.83
N PRO A 83 -5.46 -2.69 3.90
CA PRO A 83 -6.17 -3.96 4.10
C PRO A 83 -7.71 -3.86 4.03
N PRO A 84 -8.36 -2.78 4.52
CA PRO A 84 -9.82 -2.63 4.39
C PRO A 84 -10.30 -2.43 2.95
N LEU A 85 -9.42 -2.07 2.01
CA LEU A 85 -9.77 -1.88 0.58
C LEU A 85 -9.76 -3.18 -0.21
N TYR A 86 -9.00 -4.20 0.22
CA TYR A 86 -8.80 -5.42 -0.57
C TYR A 86 -10.07 -6.21 -0.90
N PRO A 87 -11.08 -6.32 -0.01
CA PRO A 87 -12.36 -6.96 -0.36
C PRO A 87 -13.08 -6.32 -1.55
N TYR A 88 -12.77 -5.06 -1.87
CA TYR A 88 -13.41 -4.29 -2.92
C TYR A 88 -12.66 -4.35 -4.26
N PHE A 89 -11.53 -5.04 -4.32
CA PHE A 89 -10.77 -5.15 -5.56
C PHE A 89 -11.52 -6.02 -6.58
N PRO A 90 -11.41 -5.71 -7.88
CA PRO A 90 -12.01 -6.55 -8.91
C PRO A 90 -11.57 -8.01 -8.81
N GLY A 91 -12.54 -8.93 -8.73
CA GLY A 91 -12.28 -10.36 -8.59
C GLY A 91 -11.93 -10.84 -7.18
N ALA A 92 -12.01 -9.97 -6.17
CA ALA A 92 -11.84 -10.34 -4.77
C ALA A 92 -12.89 -11.40 -4.36
N GLY A 93 -12.40 -12.48 -3.74
CA GLY A 93 -13.27 -13.44 -3.07
C GLY A 93 -13.78 -12.94 -1.71
N PRO A 94 -14.73 -13.67 -1.10
CA PRO A 94 -15.23 -13.32 0.23
C PRO A 94 -14.09 -13.36 1.26
N PRO A 95 -14.00 -12.38 2.18
CA PRO A 95 -12.97 -12.36 3.22
C PRO A 95 -13.01 -13.60 4.10
N GLN A 96 -11.83 -14.18 4.36
CA GLN A 96 -11.65 -15.37 5.20
C GLN A 96 -10.75 -15.02 6.37
N ARG A 97 -11.24 -15.23 7.60
CA ARG A 97 -10.49 -14.91 8.81
C ARG A 97 -9.30 -15.85 8.97
N ASP A 98 -8.10 -15.29 9.09
CA ASP A 98 -6.86 -16.02 9.35
C ASP A 98 -6.12 -15.35 10.53
N GLY A 99 -6.34 -15.89 11.73
CA GLY A 99 -5.82 -15.31 12.96
C GLY A 99 -6.25 -13.86 13.18
N LYS A 100 -5.31 -12.93 12.98
CA LYS A 100 -5.47 -11.48 13.18
C LYS A 100 -5.82 -10.72 11.90
N VAL A 101 -5.81 -11.38 10.75
CA VAL A 101 -6.01 -10.76 9.43
C VAL A 101 -7.14 -11.44 8.66
N ASN A 102 -7.55 -10.82 7.56
CA ASN A 102 -8.47 -11.43 6.61
C ASN A 102 -7.72 -11.72 5.31
N LEU A 103 -7.71 -12.98 4.90
CA LEU A 103 -7.29 -13.38 3.57
C LEU A 103 -8.42 -13.05 2.59
N ILE A 104 -8.05 -12.48 1.45
CA ILE A 104 -8.96 -12.12 0.38
C ILE A 104 -8.57 -12.97 -0.83
N PRO A 105 -9.29 -14.05 -1.15
CA PRO A 105 -8.98 -14.87 -2.30
C PRO A 105 -8.81 -14.03 -3.57
N ASN A 106 -7.82 -14.36 -4.40
CA ASN A 106 -7.36 -13.61 -5.59
C ASN A 106 -6.68 -12.24 -5.34
N VAL A 107 -6.68 -11.73 -4.11
CA VAL A 107 -6.08 -10.43 -3.78
C VAL A 107 -4.97 -10.58 -2.75
N ALA A 108 -5.26 -11.08 -1.55
CA ALA A 108 -4.33 -11.18 -0.43
C ALA A 108 -4.38 -12.59 0.17
N GLN A 109 -3.32 -13.38 0.01
CA GLN A 109 -3.32 -14.82 0.33
C GLN A 109 -2.10 -15.21 1.15
N ARG A 110 -2.20 -16.34 1.87
CA ARG A 110 -1.09 -16.94 2.63
C ARG A 110 -0.42 -18.05 1.82
N PHE A 111 0.89 -18.12 1.88
CA PHE A 111 1.72 -19.18 1.32
C PHE A 111 2.69 -19.68 2.39
N THR A 112 2.94 -20.99 2.43
CA THR A 112 3.95 -21.59 3.30
C THR A 112 5.20 -21.89 2.49
N ARG A 113 6.33 -21.29 2.88
CA ARG A 113 7.66 -21.63 2.34
C ARG A 113 8.24 -22.76 3.18
N VAL A 114 8.62 -23.87 2.54
CA VAL A 114 9.07 -25.10 3.22
C VAL A 114 10.58 -25.16 3.44
N ASP A 115 11.31 -24.30 2.75
CA ASP A 115 12.76 -24.23 2.67
C ASP A 115 13.29 -22.89 3.20
N TRP A 116 12.61 -22.31 4.19
CA TRP A 116 13.00 -21.02 4.76
C TRP A 116 14.32 -21.12 5.52
N GLU A 117 15.38 -20.56 4.95
CA GLU A 117 16.71 -20.63 5.55
C GLU A 117 16.81 -19.83 6.86
N THR A 118 17.25 -20.50 7.92
CA THR A 118 17.58 -19.87 9.20
C THR A 118 18.97 -20.30 9.67
N SER A 119 19.51 -19.63 10.70
CA SER A 119 20.77 -20.04 11.33
C SER A 119 20.73 -21.44 11.94
N LYS A 120 19.54 -22.03 12.13
CA LYS A 120 19.33 -23.38 12.68
C LYS A 120 18.99 -24.41 11.60
N GLY A 121 19.00 -24.02 10.32
CA GLY A 121 18.59 -24.85 9.19
C GLY A 121 17.27 -24.40 8.56
N PRO A 122 16.84 -25.07 7.47
CA PRO A 122 15.57 -24.78 6.80
C PRO A 122 14.38 -25.07 7.72
N MET A 123 13.34 -24.26 7.64
CA MET A 123 12.07 -24.51 8.32
C MET A 123 10.87 -24.06 7.49
N GLU A 124 9.68 -24.48 7.91
CA GLU A 124 8.44 -23.94 7.37
C GLU A 124 8.21 -22.52 7.91
N HIS A 125 7.81 -21.61 7.01
CA HIS A 125 7.51 -20.23 7.36
C HIS A 125 6.37 -19.70 6.50
N ASP A 126 5.35 -19.12 7.15
CA ASP A 126 4.22 -18.51 6.47
C ASP A 126 4.53 -17.08 6.04
N VAL A 127 4.24 -16.79 4.78
CA VAL A 127 4.29 -15.46 4.17
C VAL A 127 2.93 -15.08 3.63
N TYR A 128 2.65 -13.79 3.63
CA TYR A 128 1.45 -13.23 3.03
C TYR A 128 1.82 -12.51 1.73
N MET A 129 0.95 -12.56 0.72
CA MET A 129 1.23 -11.97 -0.58
C MET A 129 0.00 -11.28 -1.18
N ILE A 130 0.25 -10.19 -1.92
CA ILE A 130 -0.72 -9.70 -2.89
C ILE A 130 -0.56 -10.48 -4.19
N THR A 131 -1.67 -11.05 -4.68
CA THR A 131 -1.72 -12.06 -5.74
C THR A 131 -2.54 -11.62 -6.95
N THR A 132 -2.90 -10.34 -7.03
CA THR A 132 -3.61 -9.78 -8.18
C THR A 132 -2.79 -9.95 -9.46
N PRO A 133 -3.42 -10.04 -10.65
CA PRO A 133 -2.71 -10.31 -11.90
C PRO A 133 -1.55 -9.35 -12.18
N LYS A 134 -1.73 -8.05 -11.94
CA LYS A 134 -0.71 -7.02 -12.16
C LYS A 134 0.44 -7.09 -11.15
N VAL A 135 0.14 -7.36 -9.87
CA VAL A 135 1.21 -7.55 -8.89
C VAL A 135 2.03 -8.80 -9.21
N ARG A 136 1.38 -9.88 -9.63
CA ARG A 136 2.05 -11.12 -10.04
C ARG A 136 2.92 -10.90 -11.28
N GLU A 137 2.41 -10.24 -12.31
CA GLU A 137 3.16 -9.89 -13.52
C GLU A 137 4.46 -9.16 -13.16
N GLU A 138 4.37 -8.19 -12.26
CA GLU A 138 5.47 -7.30 -11.94
C GLU A 138 6.45 -7.90 -10.95
N ALA A 139 5.99 -8.70 -9.99
CA ALA A 139 6.87 -9.51 -9.16
C ALA A 139 7.71 -10.47 -10.02
N ARG A 140 7.09 -11.15 -10.99
CA ARG A 140 7.80 -12.05 -11.92
C ARG A 140 8.82 -11.31 -12.76
N ARG A 141 8.46 -10.14 -13.29
CA ARG A 141 9.37 -9.29 -14.07
C ARG A 141 10.55 -8.81 -13.21
N HIS A 142 10.26 -8.33 -12.01
CA HIS A 142 11.25 -7.75 -11.10
C HIS A 142 12.29 -8.79 -10.66
N PHE A 143 11.84 -9.95 -10.19
CA PHE A 143 12.72 -11.02 -9.71
C PHE A 143 13.20 -11.98 -10.80
N ASN A 144 12.79 -11.73 -12.06
CA ASN A 144 13.04 -12.62 -13.20
C ASN A 144 12.68 -14.09 -12.89
N CYS A 145 11.53 -14.29 -12.24
CA CYS A 145 11.07 -15.60 -11.78
C CYS A 145 9.62 -15.80 -12.21
N SER A 146 9.41 -16.55 -13.30
CA SER A 146 8.11 -16.73 -13.95
C SER A 146 7.08 -17.49 -13.13
N THR A 147 7.51 -18.21 -12.09
CA THR A 147 6.65 -19.02 -11.23
C THR A 147 6.17 -18.29 -9.98
N LEU A 148 6.65 -17.06 -9.71
CA LEU A 148 6.20 -16.30 -8.54
C LEU A 148 4.68 -16.11 -8.52
N GLU A 149 4.11 -16.29 -7.34
CA GLU A 149 2.67 -16.29 -7.10
C GLU A 149 2.11 -14.88 -6.87
N GLY A 150 2.96 -13.96 -6.41
CA GLY A 150 2.63 -12.58 -6.06
C GLY A 150 3.83 -11.84 -5.46
N ALA A 151 3.54 -10.76 -4.74
CA ALA A 151 4.54 -10.00 -3.99
C ALA A 151 4.27 -10.07 -2.49
N GLU A 152 5.31 -10.33 -1.71
CA GLU A 152 5.25 -10.47 -0.24
C GLU A 152 4.87 -9.15 0.45
N VAL A 153 3.99 -9.24 1.43
CA VAL A 153 3.60 -8.13 2.31
C VAL A 153 4.07 -8.37 3.73
N GLU A 154 4.27 -7.27 4.45
CA GLU A 154 4.65 -7.23 5.85
C GLU A 154 3.78 -8.19 6.66
N ASN A 155 4.44 -9.12 7.34
CA ASN A 155 3.81 -10.18 8.13
C ASN A 155 4.05 -9.99 9.64
N HIS A 156 4.79 -8.96 10.04
CA HIS A 156 5.07 -8.63 11.43
C HIS A 156 4.33 -7.35 11.89
N GLY A 157 4.08 -7.27 13.20
CA GLY A 157 3.49 -6.08 13.83
C GLY A 157 1.99 -6.19 14.13
N PRO A 158 1.32 -5.07 14.43
CA PRO A 158 -0.11 -5.06 14.72
C PRO A 158 -0.95 -5.35 13.46
N PRO A 159 -2.23 -5.76 13.61
CA PRO A 159 -3.09 -6.13 12.48
C PRO A 159 -3.23 -5.05 11.40
N ALA A 160 -3.12 -3.77 11.78
CA ALA A 160 -3.17 -2.64 10.86
C ALA A 160 -1.89 -2.44 10.03
N THR A 161 -0.77 -3.04 10.45
CA THR A 161 0.52 -3.00 9.76
C THR A 161 0.70 -4.22 8.85
N ILE A 162 0.23 -5.39 9.32
CA ILE A 162 0.19 -6.59 8.51
C ILE A 162 -0.70 -6.32 7.29
N PHE A 163 -0.26 -6.76 6.10
CA PHE A 163 -0.88 -6.46 4.81
C PHE A 163 -0.80 -5.01 4.33
N ALA A 164 -0.52 -4.02 5.16
CA ALA A 164 -0.51 -2.61 4.73
C ALA A 164 0.76 -2.19 3.99
N HIS A 165 1.85 -2.96 4.12
CA HIS A 165 3.14 -2.64 3.54
C HIS A 165 3.72 -3.84 2.79
N TRP A 166 4.62 -3.58 1.85
CA TRP A 166 5.42 -4.63 1.23
C TRP A 166 6.47 -5.15 2.21
N GLU A 167 6.83 -6.43 2.09
CA GLU A 167 7.78 -7.09 2.99
C GLU A 167 9.17 -6.47 2.91
N LYS A 168 9.59 -5.87 4.03
CA LYS A 168 10.85 -5.12 4.11
C LYS A 168 12.07 -5.98 3.76
N ARG A 169 12.15 -7.23 4.22
CA ARG A 169 13.27 -8.13 3.91
C ARG A 169 13.45 -8.35 2.40
N VAL A 170 12.36 -8.45 1.65
CA VAL A 170 12.37 -8.72 0.21
C VAL A 170 12.62 -7.44 -0.58
N PHE A 171 12.05 -6.32 -0.12
CA PHE A 171 11.97 -5.08 -0.89
C PHE A 171 12.84 -3.94 -0.33
N GLU A 172 13.75 -4.17 0.63
CA GLU A 172 14.65 -3.15 1.16
C GLU A 172 16.13 -3.33 0.74
N VAL A 173 16.57 -4.55 0.43
CA VAL A 173 18.01 -4.86 0.28
C VAL A 173 18.43 -4.98 -1.18
N GLY A 174 19.24 -4.03 -1.67
CA GLY A 174 19.94 -4.09 -2.97
C GLY A 174 19.04 -3.78 -4.17
N TYR A 175 19.37 -2.73 -4.93
CA TYR A 175 18.51 -2.09 -5.97
C TYR A 175 17.28 -1.34 -5.41
N PHE A 176 16.64 -1.88 -4.38
CA PHE A 176 15.57 -1.18 -3.66
C PHE A 176 16.01 0.00 -2.81
N GLN A 177 17.29 0.28 -2.55
CA GLN A 177 17.62 1.55 -1.88
C GLN A 177 17.28 2.80 -2.72
N LYS A 178 17.09 2.65 -4.04
CA LYS A 178 16.50 3.70 -4.89
C LYS A 178 14.95 3.69 -4.89
N ILE A 179 14.33 2.62 -4.40
CA ILE A 179 12.88 2.29 -4.49
C ILE A 179 12.25 1.98 -3.10
N SER A 180 12.98 2.14 -2.00
CA SER A 180 12.46 2.22 -0.63
C SER A 180 12.65 3.64 -0.09
N ARG A 181 13.57 4.40 -0.71
CA ARG A 181 13.63 5.85 -0.62
C ARG A 181 12.56 6.53 -1.46
N ASN A 182 12.06 5.90 -2.50
CA ASN A 182 10.81 6.22 -3.17
C ASN A 182 9.88 5.06 -2.85
N VAL A 183 8.90 5.25 -1.97
CA VAL A 183 7.69 4.42 -1.78
C VAL A 183 7.60 3.25 -2.75
N VAL A 184 7.46 2.04 -2.22
CA VAL A 184 7.02 0.88 -3.01
C VAL A 184 5.55 1.08 -3.44
N LEU A 185 5.30 2.10 -4.25
CA LEU A 185 4.75 1.90 -5.57
C LEU A 185 5.77 0.97 -6.21
N ILE A 186 5.45 -0.33 -6.28
CA ILE A 186 6.19 -1.22 -7.16
C ILE A 186 6.37 -0.42 -8.46
N GLU A 187 7.55 -0.44 -9.08
CA GLU A 187 7.73 -0.04 -10.48
C GLU A 187 6.90 -0.96 -11.43
N VAL A 188 5.67 -1.34 -11.04
CA VAL A 188 4.49 -1.47 -11.89
C VAL A 188 4.17 -0.05 -12.36
N GLY A 189 4.95 0.43 -13.33
CA GLY A 189 4.70 1.63 -14.13
C GLY A 189 3.83 2.74 -13.55
N ILE A 190 4.45 3.70 -12.85
CA ILE A 190 4.19 5.10 -13.22
C ILE A 190 5.07 5.38 -14.45
N LYS A 191 4.78 4.68 -15.54
CA LYS A 191 5.00 5.24 -16.87
C LYS A 191 3.78 6.11 -17.13
N GLU A 192 4.00 7.29 -17.68
CA GLU A 192 2.96 8.22 -18.12
C GLU A 192 1.95 7.57 -19.10
N GLU A 193 2.24 6.37 -19.61
CA GLU A 193 1.46 5.59 -20.58
C GLU A 193 0.27 4.79 -19.98
N MET A 194 0.03 4.78 -18.66
CA MET A 194 -1.15 4.10 -18.06
C MET A 194 -2.39 5.01 -17.90
N TRP A 195 -2.31 6.25 -18.40
CA TRP A 195 -3.42 7.22 -18.44
C TRP A 195 -3.89 7.56 -19.86
N GLU A 196 -3.41 6.85 -20.89
CA GLU A 196 -4.03 6.97 -22.22
C GLU A 196 -5.43 6.33 -22.16
N ILE A 197 -6.42 7.21 -22.10
CA ILE A 197 -7.79 6.93 -22.53
C ILE A 197 -7.65 6.43 -23.96
N GLY A 198 -7.90 5.14 -24.17
CA GLY A 198 -8.11 4.63 -25.52
C GLY A 198 -9.35 5.32 -26.06
N ASP A 199 -9.14 6.25 -26.97
CA ASP A 199 -10.17 6.76 -27.86
C ASP A 199 -10.65 5.60 -28.76
N GLU A 200 -11.92 5.24 -28.65
CA GLU A 200 -12.72 4.78 -29.79
C GLU A 200 -13.49 5.98 -30.35
#